data_AF-A0A952AC96-F1
#
_entry.id   AF-A0A952AC96-F1
#
_cell.length_a   1.000
_cell.length_b   1.000
_cell.length_c   1.000
_cell.angle_alpha   90.00
_cell.angle_beta   90.00
_cell.angle_gamma   90.00
#
_symmetry.space_group_name_H-M   'P 1'
#
loop_
_entity.id
_entity.type
_entity.pdbx_description
1 polymer ?
#
loop_
_entity_poly.entity_id
_entity_poly.type
_entity_poly.pdbx_seq_one_letter_code
_entity_poly.pdbx_strand_id
1 'polypeptide(L)'
;FNNVTRYYADNILLLSYDSAAKIDWSNVIIKSQYDDNSDEMLGYSILNTGEDIKFLFNVLERRNWILSEQAIDGEGQITRSPTLKNLEKGYEFMPRYAKQVGAKQIIVPCLYRGYVCFAKIDL
;
A
#
# COMPACT_ATOMS: atom_id res chain seq x y z
N PHE A 1 11.08 16.26 29.01
CA PHE A 1 11.42 16.14 27.59
C PHE A 1 10.64 14.96 27.03
N ASN A 2 9.64 15.19 26.18
CA ASN A 2 9.00 14.08 25.47
C ASN A 2 9.92 13.69 24.32
N ASN A 3 10.48 12.49 24.37
CA ASN A 3 11.17 11.92 23.22
C ASN A 3 10.13 11.56 22.17
N VAL A 4 10.26 12.13 20.97
CA VAL A 4 9.48 11.74 19.80
C VAL A 4 10.31 10.75 19.00
N THR A 5 9.77 9.57 18.75
CA THR A 5 10.38 8.57 17.86
C THR A 5 9.67 8.61 16.52
N ARG A 6 10.39 8.89 15.43
CA ARG A 6 9.82 8.92 14.09
C ARG A 6 10.12 7.63 13.33
N TYR A 7 9.10 7.07 12.70
CA TYR A 7 9.19 5.89 11.84
C TYR A 7 9.06 6.29 10.38
N TYR A 8 9.68 5.51 9.50
CA TYR A 8 9.73 5.77 8.06
C TYR A 8 9.41 4.49 7.28
N ALA A 9 8.68 4.65 6.17
CA ALA A 9 8.52 3.62 5.17
C ALA A 9 8.64 4.27 3.78
N ASP A 10 9.84 4.19 3.21
CA ASP A 10 10.19 4.82 1.94
C ASP A 10 9.81 3.94 0.74
N ASN A 11 10.45 4.20 -0.41
CA ASN A 11 10.18 3.60 -1.70
C ASN A 11 10.19 2.06 -1.70
N ILE A 12 9.52 1.47 -2.69
CA ILE A 12 9.52 0.03 -2.94
C ILE A 12 10.35 -0.25 -4.18
N LEU A 13 11.42 -1.03 -4.05
CA LEU A 13 12.21 -1.52 -5.19
C LEU A 13 11.60 -2.80 -5.75
N LEU A 14 11.43 -2.85 -7.06
CA LEU A 14 10.95 -4.01 -7.79
C LEU A 14 12.02 -4.48 -8.78
N LEU A 15 12.29 -5.77 -8.77
CA LEU A 15 13.25 -6.42 -9.64
C LEU A 15 12.59 -7.64 -10.27
N SER A 16 12.56 -7.68 -11.60
CA SER A 16 12.15 -8.87 -12.34
C SER A 16 13.38 -9.62 -12.84
N TYR A 17 13.34 -10.94 -12.73
CA TYR A 17 14.41 -11.83 -13.16
C TYR A 17 13.88 -12.90 -14.09
N ASP A 18 14.65 -13.21 -15.12
CA ASP A 18 14.41 -14.36 -15.97
C ASP A 18 14.84 -15.68 -15.28
N SER A 19 14.61 -16.81 -15.97
CA SER A 19 15.00 -18.13 -15.48
C SER A 19 16.51 -18.33 -15.32
N ALA A 20 17.33 -17.46 -15.91
CA ALA A 20 18.79 -17.47 -15.80
C ALA A 20 19.31 -16.50 -14.71
N ALA A 21 18.41 -15.93 -13.89
CA ALA A 21 18.70 -14.94 -12.86
C ALA A 21 19.30 -13.63 -13.42
N LYS A 22 19.02 -13.31 -14.68
CA LYS A 22 19.32 -12.01 -15.27
C LYS A 22 18.15 -11.06 -15.04
N ILE A 23 18.45 -9.79 -14.75
CA ILE A 23 17.42 -8.75 -14.60
C ILE A 23 16.75 -8.50 -15.95
N ASP A 24 15.43 -8.66 -16.00
CA ASP A 24 14.60 -8.26 -17.14
C ASP A 24 14.33 -6.76 -17.09
N TRP A 25 13.84 -6.30 -15.96
CA TRP A 25 13.59 -4.89 -15.68
C TRP A 25 13.67 -4.61 -14.18
N SER A 26 13.86 -3.34 -13.85
CA SER A 26 13.82 -2.83 -12.47
C SER A 26 12.96 -1.57 -12.42
N ASN A 27 12.16 -1.44 -11.37
CA ASN A 27 11.32 -0.27 -11.18
C ASN A 27 11.26 0.14 -9.70
N VAL A 28 10.81 1.36 -9.44
CA VAL A 28 10.67 1.90 -8.09
C VAL A 28 9.30 2.55 -7.94
N ILE A 29 8.50 2.04 -7.01
CA ILE A 29 7.29 2.75 -6.57
C ILE A 29 7.73 3.80 -5.54
N ILE A 30 7.55 5.07 -5.92
CA ILE A 30 7.89 6.21 -5.08
C ILE A 30 6.78 6.40 -4.06
N LYS A 31 7.14 6.29 -2.77
CA LYS A 31 6.28 6.63 -1.65
C LYS A 31 7.09 7.27 -0.54
N SER A 32 6.50 8.24 0.13
CA SER A 32 7.11 8.94 1.25
C SER A 32 6.12 8.87 2.40
N GLN A 33 6.39 8.00 3.36
CA GLN A 33 5.54 7.81 4.53
C GLN A 33 6.40 7.91 5.78
N TYR A 34 5.94 8.72 6.73
CA TYR A 34 6.51 8.79 8.07
C TYR A 34 5.39 9.06 9.07
N ASP A 35 5.59 8.63 10.31
CA ASP A 35 4.69 8.94 11.41
C ASP A 35 5.46 9.01 12.73
N ASP A 36 4.93 9.78 13.68
CA ASP A 36 5.52 10.01 14.98
C ASP A 36 4.86 9.10 16.02
N ASN A 37 5.70 8.35 16.73
CA ASN A 37 5.35 7.45 17.84
C ASN A 37 4.52 6.20 17.44
N SER A 38 4.29 5.94 16.15
CA SER A 38 3.69 4.71 15.63
C SER A 38 4.16 4.42 14.20
N ASP A 39 4.11 3.16 13.77
CA ASP A 39 4.34 2.74 12.39
C ASP A 39 3.18 1.93 11.79
N GLU A 40 2.04 1.86 12.49
CA GLU A 40 0.89 1.02 12.15
C GLU A 40 0.26 1.37 10.79
N MET A 41 0.25 2.66 10.45
CA MET A 41 -0.30 3.19 9.19
C MET A 41 0.73 3.17 8.06
N LEU A 42 1.99 2.82 8.35
CA LEU A 42 3.11 2.84 7.41
C LEU A 42 3.30 1.48 6.73
N GLY A 43 3.82 1.53 5.51
CA GLY A 43 4.12 0.35 4.70
C GLY A 43 3.08 0.14 3.61
N TYR A 44 3.06 -1.08 3.10
CA TYR A 44 2.26 -1.47 1.95
C TYR A 44 1.81 -2.92 2.03
N SER A 45 0.80 -3.27 1.26
CA SER A 45 0.44 -4.66 0.94
C SER A 45 0.55 -4.93 -0.55
N ILE A 46 0.72 -6.20 -0.88
CA ILE A 46 0.72 -6.70 -2.24
C ILE A 46 -0.55 -7.51 -2.50
N LEU A 47 -1.16 -7.33 -3.66
CA LEU A 47 -2.22 -8.17 -4.20
C LEU A 47 -1.79 -8.67 -5.58
N ASN A 48 -1.75 -9.99 -5.78
CA ASN A 48 -1.50 -10.57 -7.10
C ASN A 48 -2.85 -10.89 -7.77
N THR A 49 -3.16 -10.22 -8.88
CA THR A 49 -4.42 -10.40 -9.61
C THR A 49 -4.30 -11.36 -10.78
N GLY A 50 -3.09 -11.81 -11.10
CA GLY A 50 -2.75 -12.59 -12.29
C GLY A 50 -2.46 -11.74 -13.53
N GLU A 51 -3.06 -10.56 -13.64
CA GLU A 51 -2.78 -9.58 -14.70
C GLU A 51 -1.66 -8.62 -14.26
N ASP A 52 -1.73 -8.17 -13.02
CA ASP A 52 -0.80 -7.24 -12.42
C ASP A 52 -0.51 -7.60 -10.95
N ILE A 53 0.57 -7.01 -10.44
CA ILE A 53 0.85 -6.96 -9.01
C ILE A 53 0.48 -5.57 -8.51
N LYS A 54 -0.51 -5.51 -7.61
CA LYS A 54 -1.02 -4.27 -7.02
C LYS A 54 -0.38 -4.01 -5.67
N PHE A 55 -0.02 -2.76 -5.43
CA PHE A 55 0.57 -2.23 -4.21
C PHE A 55 -0.41 -1.24 -3.59
N LEU A 56 -0.82 -1.53 -2.36
CA LEU A 56 -1.68 -0.62 -1.59
C LEU A 56 -0.87 0.01 -0.47
N PHE A 57 -0.91 1.33 -0.38
CA PHE A 57 -0.23 2.08 0.68
C PHE A 57 -0.91 3.43 0.90
N ASN A 58 -0.76 3.98 2.10
CA ASN A 58 -1.32 5.29 2.42
C ASN A 58 -0.47 6.43 1.84
N VAL A 59 -1.12 7.40 1.23
CA VAL A 59 -0.53 8.67 0.80
C VAL A 59 -1.14 9.80 1.62
N LEU A 60 -0.31 10.71 2.12
CA LEU A 60 -0.78 11.87 2.86
C LEU A 60 -1.26 12.95 1.88
N GLU A 61 -2.58 13.16 1.81
CA GLU A 61 -3.19 14.23 1.02
C GLU A 61 -3.99 15.17 1.90
N ARG A 62 -3.66 16.46 1.88
CA ARG A 62 -4.36 17.51 2.67
C ARG A 62 -4.57 17.12 4.14
N ARG A 63 -3.54 16.51 4.76
CA ARG A 63 -3.53 16.01 6.16
C ARG A 63 -4.41 14.79 6.43
N ASN A 64 -4.87 14.09 5.40
CA ASN A 64 -5.57 12.80 5.56
C ASN A 64 -4.74 11.69 4.92
N TRP A 65 -4.66 10.55 5.60
CA TRP A 65 -4.14 9.34 5.00
C TRP A 65 -5.18 8.79 4.02
N ILE A 66 -4.81 8.68 2.75
CA ILE A 66 -5.65 8.10 1.72
C ILE A 66 -4.98 6.83 1.21
N LEU A 67 -5.72 5.72 1.24
CA LEU A 67 -5.26 4.48 0.67
C LEU A 67 -5.17 4.61 -0.86
N SER A 68 -3.96 4.51 -1.39
CA SER A 68 -3.64 4.59 -2.81
C SER A 68 -3.26 3.22 -3.34
N GLU A 69 -3.54 3.01 -4.62
CA GLU A 69 -3.17 1.83 -5.38
C GLU A 69 -2.18 2.23 -6.49
N GLN A 70 -1.12 1.45 -6.64
CA GLN A 70 -0.30 1.41 -7.86
C GLN A 70 -0.15 -0.05 -8.29
N ALA A 71 -0.15 -0.32 -9.58
CA ALA A 71 0.03 -1.66 -10.11
C ALA A 71 1.24 -1.71 -11.05
N ILE A 72 1.84 -2.89 -11.17
CA ILE A 72 2.88 -3.19 -12.15
C ILE A 72 2.50 -4.43 -12.94
N ASP A 73 2.62 -4.37 -14.26
CA ASP A 73 2.38 -5.51 -15.16
C ASP A 73 3.65 -6.36 -15.35
N GLY A 74 3.55 -7.43 -16.14
CA GLY A 74 4.66 -8.34 -16.44
C GLY A 74 5.80 -7.67 -17.21
N GLU A 75 5.50 -6.60 -17.94
CA GLU A 75 6.42 -5.78 -18.73
C GLU A 75 7.08 -4.66 -17.90
N GLY A 76 6.75 -4.56 -16.60
CA GLY A 76 7.33 -3.59 -15.68
C GLY A 76 6.74 -2.18 -15.79
N GLN A 77 5.60 -2.01 -16.48
CA GLN A 77 4.90 -0.72 -16.57
C GLN A 77 4.11 -0.48 -15.30
N ILE A 78 4.33 0.71 -14.69
CA ILE A 78 3.59 1.12 -13.50
C ILE A 78 2.34 1.90 -13.93
N THR A 79 1.19 1.49 -13.42
CA THR A 79 -0.05 2.24 -13.50
C THR A 79 -0.44 2.77 -12.13
N ARG A 80 -0.89 4.03 -12.08
CA ARG A 80 -1.45 4.64 -10.87
C ARG A 80 -2.95 4.74 -11.02
N SER A 81 -3.68 3.99 -10.22
CA SER A 81 -5.13 4.13 -10.16
C SER A 81 -5.52 5.44 -9.47
N PRO A 82 -6.67 6.02 -9.83
CA PRO A 82 -7.32 7.02 -8.99
C PRO A 82 -7.48 6.47 -7.57
N THR A 83 -7.54 7.35 -6.58
CA THR A 83 -7.82 6.96 -5.19
C THR A 83 -9.08 6.09 -5.14
N LEU A 84 -9.03 5.04 -4.31
CA LEU A 84 -10.11 4.07 -4.23
C LEU A 84 -11.43 4.81 -3.97
N LYS A 85 -12.37 4.65 -4.91
CA LYS A 85 -13.67 5.31 -4.84
C LYS A 85 -14.45 4.74 -3.65
N ASN A 86 -15.24 5.58 -2.99
CA ASN A 86 -16.08 5.22 -1.84
C ASN A 86 -15.33 4.85 -0.55
N LEU A 87 -14.09 5.30 -0.37
CA LEU A 87 -13.51 5.36 0.98
C LEU A 87 -14.34 6.35 1.81
N GLU A 88 -15.16 5.82 2.74
CA GLU A 88 -15.84 6.65 3.72
C GLU A 88 -14.80 7.51 4.47
N LYS A 89 -15.15 8.76 4.76
CA LYS A 89 -14.22 9.67 5.44
C LYS A 89 -13.96 9.20 6.87
N GLY A 90 -12.69 9.27 7.28
CA GLY A 90 -12.28 9.03 8.67
C GLY A 90 -11.84 7.60 8.97
N TYR A 91 -11.70 6.74 7.94
CA TYR A 91 -11.02 5.47 8.07
C TYR A 91 -9.52 5.63 7.82
N GLU A 92 -8.72 5.13 8.75
CA GLU A 92 -7.26 5.09 8.66
C GLU A 92 -6.86 3.64 8.41
N PHE A 93 -6.36 3.35 7.21
CA PHE A 93 -6.03 1.99 6.81
C PHE A 93 -4.66 1.59 7.32
N MET A 94 -4.47 0.30 7.62
CA MET A 94 -3.19 -0.29 8.00
C MET A 94 -2.75 -1.30 6.93
N PRO A 95 -2.15 -0.85 5.81
CA PRO A 95 -1.93 -1.69 4.63
C PRO A 95 -0.97 -2.85 4.91
N ARG A 96 0.02 -2.65 5.78
CA ARG A 96 1.01 -3.69 6.14
C ARG A 96 0.35 -4.98 6.66
N TYR A 97 -0.82 -4.86 7.31
CA TYR A 97 -1.55 -5.98 7.90
C TYR A 97 -2.64 -6.54 6.97
N ALA A 98 -2.71 -6.08 5.73
CA ALA A 98 -3.72 -6.55 4.81
C ALA A 98 -3.46 -7.99 4.33
N LYS A 99 -4.54 -8.69 4.00
CA LYS A 99 -4.49 -10.07 3.51
C LYS A 99 -5.37 -10.27 2.29
N GLN A 100 -4.78 -10.77 1.21
CA GLN A 100 -5.52 -11.22 0.04
C GLN A 100 -6.41 -12.41 0.41
N VAL A 101 -7.71 -12.30 0.14
CA VAL A 101 -8.72 -13.34 0.43
C VAL A 101 -9.43 -13.85 -0.82
N GLY A 102 -9.15 -13.28 -1.98
CA GLY A 102 -9.65 -13.72 -3.28
C GLY A 102 -8.78 -13.20 -4.43
N ALA A 103 -9.13 -13.54 -5.68
CA ALA A 103 -8.33 -13.15 -6.85
C ALA A 103 -8.16 -11.64 -6.99
N LYS A 104 -9.20 -10.88 -6.66
CA LYS A 104 -9.20 -9.40 -6.67
C LYS A 104 -9.76 -8.80 -5.38
N GLN A 105 -9.57 -9.50 -4.26
CA GLN A 105 -10.17 -9.14 -2.97
C GLN A 105 -9.13 -9.17 -1.86
N ILE A 106 -9.10 -8.09 -1.09
CA ILE A 106 -8.20 -7.93 0.06
C ILE A 106 -8.97 -7.43 1.27
N ILE A 107 -8.61 -7.94 2.45
CA ILE A 107 -9.08 -7.40 3.73
C ILE A 107 -7.97 -6.53 4.31
N VAL A 108 -8.28 -5.28 4.62
CA VAL A 108 -7.35 -4.31 5.20
C VAL A 108 -7.88 -3.89 6.58
N PRO A 109 -7.12 -4.11 7.66
CA PRO A 109 -7.44 -3.54 8.96
C PRO A 109 -7.49 -2.01 8.89
N CYS A 110 -8.43 -1.40 9.60
CA CYS A 110 -8.64 0.03 9.65
C CYS A 110 -8.94 0.52 11.06
N LEU A 111 -8.65 1.78 11.34
CA LEU A 111 -9.21 2.50 12.48
C LEU A 111 -10.35 3.40 12.02
N TYR A 112 -11.46 3.36 12.75
CA TYR A 112 -12.54 4.33 12.62
C TYR A 112 -12.93 4.82 14.00
N ARG A 113 -12.69 6.11 14.28
CA ARG A 113 -12.99 6.74 15.58
C ARG A 113 -12.42 5.95 16.78
N GLY A 114 -11.21 5.42 16.62
CA GLY A 114 -10.51 4.65 17.67
C GLY A 114 -10.88 3.17 17.78
N TYR A 115 -11.81 2.67 16.95
CA TYR A 115 -12.14 1.26 16.89
C TYR A 115 -11.45 0.58 15.72
N VAL A 116 -10.92 -0.62 15.95
CA VAL A 116 -10.39 -1.48 14.89
C VAL A 116 -11.55 -2.08 14.09
N CYS A 117 -11.49 -1.93 12.77
CA CYS A 117 -12.40 -2.51 11.79
C CYS A 117 -11.62 -3.26 10.72
N PHE A 118 -12.34 -4.01 9.87
CA PHE A 118 -11.78 -4.71 8.72
C PHE A 118 -12.55 -4.27 7.47
N ALA A 119 -11.87 -3.56 6.58
CA ALA A 119 -12.43 -3.17 5.30
C ALA A 119 -12.15 -4.27 4.28
N LYS A 120 -13.19 -4.74 3.60
CA LYS A 120 -13.04 -5.52 2.39
C LYS A 120 -12.93 -4.57 1.20
N ILE A 121 -11.89 -4.73 0.40
CA ILE A 121 -11.66 -3.95 -0.82
C ILE A 121 -11.67 -4.91 -2.00
N ASP A 122 -12.49 -4.58 -3.00
CA ASP A 122 -12.53 -5.24 -4.30
C ASP A 122 -11.77 -4.35 -5.30
N LEU A 123 -10.78 -4.92 -6.01
CA LEU A 123 -9.82 -4.23 -6.88
C LEU A 123 -9.87 -4.68 -8.35
#